data_AF-A0A6H2H0P0-F1
#
_entry.id   AF-A0A6H2H0P0-F1
#
_cell.length_a   1.000
_cell.length_b   1.000
_cell.length_c   1.000
_cell.angle_alpha   90.00
_cell.angle_beta   90.00
_cell.angle_gamma   90.00
#
_symmetry.space_group_name_H-M   'P 1'
#
loop_
_entity.id
_entity.type
_entity.pdbx_description
1 polymer ?
#
loop_
_entity_poly.entity_id
_entity_poly.type
_entity_poly.pdbx_seq_one_letter_code
_entity_poly.pdbx_strand_id
1 'polypeptide(L)'
;MKKRTVKIFKAISGLTVLIFILFFGFMLLVGVNSVDVLKDSIFMNRVALILGALSIPGLLTQLLDIIHEDKKEFTATTCCPNCKHNVEIRLSEKS
;
A
#
# COMPACT_ATOMS: atom_id res chain seq x y z
N MET A 1 4.30 -3.53 -24.81
CA MET A 1 3.60 -2.34 -24.28
C MET A 1 3.55 -2.26 -22.74
N LYS A 2 3.36 -3.36 -21.99
CA LYS A 2 3.33 -3.38 -20.50
C LYS A 2 4.50 -2.67 -19.78
N LYS A 3 5.75 -2.82 -20.26
CA LYS A 3 6.93 -2.27 -19.56
C LYS A 3 7.01 -0.75 -19.51
N ARG A 4 6.45 -0.04 -20.52
CA ARG A 4 6.47 1.43 -20.59
C ARG A 4 5.41 2.04 -19.67
N THR A 5 4.21 1.46 -19.63
CA THR A 5 3.12 1.87 -18.72
C THR A 5 3.48 1.68 -17.27
N VAL A 6 4.12 0.56 -16.90
CA VAL A 6 4.58 0.34 -15.50
C VAL A 6 5.65 1.36 -15.08
N LYS A 7 6.53 1.76 -16.01
CA LYS A 7 7.58 2.76 -15.73
C LYS A 7 6.99 4.16 -15.52
N ILE A 8 5.99 4.53 -16.31
CA ILE A 8 5.25 5.79 -16.17
C ILE A 8 4.45 5.79 -14.86
N PHE A 9 3.76 4.69 -14.55
CA PHE A 9 2.99 4.55 -13.31
C PHE A 9 3.89 4.68 -12.08
N LYS A 10 5.08 4.07 -12.09
CA LYS A 10 6.06 4.19 -11.00
C LYS A 10 6.65 5.60 -10.86
N ALA A 11 6.83 6.31 -11.97
CA ALA A 11 7.29 7.70 -11.95
C ALA A 11 6.21 8.64 -11.41
N ILE A 12 4.95 8.44 -11.83
CA ILE A 12 3.80 9.18 -11.32
C ILE A 12 3.64 8.92 -9.82
N SER A 13 3.64 7.66 -9.38
CA SER A 13 3.51 7.32 -7.96
C SER A 13 4.63 7.94 -7.11
N GLY A 14 5.88 7.91 -7.58
CA GLY A 14 7.00 8.55 -6.90
C GLY A 14 6.84 10.07 -6.80
N LEU A 15 6.34 10.71 -7.85
CA LEU A 15 6.04 12.15 -7.84
C LEU A 15 4.91 12.48 -6.86
N THR A 16 3.85 11.67 -6.79
CA THR A 16 2.76 11.88 -5.84
C THR A 16 3.23 11.80 -4.39
N VAL A 17 4.09 10.81 -4.07
CA VAL A 17 4.68 10.66 -2.74
C VAL A 17 5.54 11.88 -2.38
N LEU A 18 6.37 12.35 -3.31
CA LEU A 18 7.20 13.54 -3.08
C LEU A 18 6.35 14.80 -2.80
N ILE A 19 5.29 15.02 -3.60
CA ILE A 19 4.36 16.14 -3.40
C ILE A 19 3.67 16.03 -2.03
N PHE A 20 3.29 14.83 -1.63
CA PHE A 20 2.62 14.60 -0.35
C PHE A 20 3.54 14.92 0.85
N ILE A 21 4.82 14.51 0.78
CA ILE A 21 5.82 14.83 1.80
C ILE A 21 6.04 16.34 1.90
N LEU A 22 6.18 17.02 0.76
CA LEU A 22 6.35 18.47 0.72
C LEU A 22 5.11 19.21 1.27
N PHE A 23 3.92 18.74 0.93
CA PHE A 23 2.66 19.29 1.44
C PHE A 23 2.55 19.14 2.97
N PHE A 24 2.86 17.96 3.50
CA PHE A 24 2.88 17.73 4.94
C PHE A 24 3.94 18.56 5.66
N GLY A 25 5.15 18.64 5.11
CA GLY A 25 6.22 19.48 5.66
C GLY A 25 5.83 20.95 5.69
N PHE A 26 5.21 21.45 4.62
CA PHE A 26 4.68 22.81 4.57
C PHE A 26 3.56 23.04 5.60
N MET A 27 2.62 22.11 5.72
CA MET A 27 1.56 22.15 6.74
C MET A 27 2.10 22.25 8.16
N LEU A 28 3.12 21.46 8.48
CA LEU A 28 3.78 21.50 9.80
C LEU A 28 4.46 22.85 10.04
N LEU A 29 5.17 23.39 9.05
CA LEU A 29 5.83 24.70 9.17
C LEU A 29 4.83 25.85 9.32
N VAL A 30 3.74 25.85 8.56
CA VAL A 30 2.67 26.84 8.70
C VAL A 30 1.97 26.69 10.04
N GLY A 31 1.70 25.45 10.45
CA GLY A 31 1.03 25.18 11.71
C GLY A 31 1.81 25.60 12.96
N VAL A 32 3.14 25.49 12.91
CA VAL A 32 4.03 25.95 13.99
C VAL A 32 4.11 27.48 14.04
N ASN A 33 4.12 28.15 12.88
CA ASN A 33 4.24 29.61 12.82
C ASN A 33 2.92 30.36 13.01
N SER A 34 1.79 29.72 12.71
CA SER A 34 0.47 30.36 12.66
C SER A 34 -0.56 29.49 13.39
N VAL A 35 -0.60 29.59 14.72
CA VAL A 35 -1.52 28.83 15.59
C VAL A 35 -3.00 29.07 15.21
N ASP A 36 -3.30 30.21 14.60
CA ASP A 36 -4.65 30.57 14.14
C ASP A 36 -5.13 29.71 12.96
N VAL A 37 -4.21 29.18 12.14
CA VAL A 37 -4.56 28.29 11.02
C VAL A 37 -5.01 26.92 11.52
N LEU A 38 -4.47 26.45 12.66
CA LEU A 38 -4.93 25.20 13.30
C LEU A 38 -6.28 25.37 14.01
N LYS A 39 -6.62 26.59 14.42
CA LYS A 39 -7.89 26.91 15.07
C LYS A 39 -9.03 27.11 14.08
N ASP A 40 -8.73 27.36 12.81
CA ASP A 40 -9.72 27.45 11.76
C ASP A 40 -10.30 26.05 11.44
N SER A 41 -11.48 25.79 11.98
CA SER A 41 -12.21 24.53 11.81
C SER A 41 -12.59 24.26 10.35
N ILE A 42 -12.79 25.31 9.54
CA ILE A 42 -13.12 25.17 8.12
C ILE A 42 -11.89 24.69 7.37
N PHE A 43 -10.73 25.28 7.66
CA PHE A 43 -9.47 24.86 7.06
C PHE A 43 -9.12 23.42 7.43
N MET A 44 -9.16 23.09 8.72
CA MET A 44 -8.82 21.74 9.20
C MET A 44 -9.77 20.66 8.67
N ASN A 45 -11.07 20.94 8.53
CA ASN A 45 -12.00 19.98 7.91
C ASN A 45 -11.70 19.72 6.43
N ARG A 46 -11.31 20.75 5.66
CA ARG A 46 -10.93 20.57 4.25
C ARG A 46 -9.68 19.71 4.13
N VAL A 47 -8.69 19.94 4.99
CA VAL A 47 -7.46 19.14 5.04
C VAL A 47 -7.78 17.70 5.39
N ALA A 48 -8.61 17.47 6.42
CA ALA A 48 -9.04 16.13 6.81
C ALA A 48 -9.79 15.40 5.68
N LEU A 49 -10.67 16.08 4.93
CA LEU A 49 -11.35 15.51 3.78
C LEU A 49 -10.40 15.11 2.65
N ILE A 50 -9.40 15.95 2.35
CA ILE A 50 -8.39 15.64 1.33
C ILE A 50 -7.54 14.45 1.75
N LEU A 51 -7.11 14.40 3.02
CA LEU A 51 -6.37 13.27 3.57
C LEU A 51 -7.20 11.98 3.55
N GLY A 52 -8.47 12.08 3.92
CA GLY A 52 -9.42 10.98 3.82
C GLY A 52 -9.52 10.45 2.39
N ALA A 53 -9.76 11.33 1.41
CA ALA A 53 -9.88 10.95 0.00
C ALA A 53 -8.61 10.29 -0.56
N LEU A 54 -7.42 10.79 -0.19
CA LEU A 54 -6.13 10.22 -0.60
C LEU A 54 -5.85 8.85 0.02
N SER A 55 -6.46 8.53 1.18
CA SER A 55 -6.30 7.23 1.84
C SER A 55 -7.18 6.12 1.25
N ILE A 56 -8.29 6.47 0.58
CA ILE A 56 -9.27 5.51 0.05
C ILE A 56 -8.65 4.45 -0.87
N PRO A 57 -7.78 4.79 -1.85
CA PRO A 57 -7.20 3.79 -2.74
C PRO A 57 -6.39 2.73 -1.99
N GLY A 58 -5.62 3.13 -0.97
CA GLY A 58 -4.82 2.22 -0.15
C GLY A 58 -5.69 1.28 0.69
N LEU A 59 -6.75 1.83 1.30
CA LEU A 59 -7.76 1.04 2.02
C LEU A 59 -8.46 0.04 1.09
N LEU A 60 -8.79 0.43 -0.14
CA LEU A 60 -9.39 -0.47 -1.12
C LEU A 60 -8.45 -1.62 -1.50
N THR A 61 -7.15 -1.34 -1.71
CA THR A 61 -6.18 -2.40 -2.01
C THR A 61 -6.02 -3.39 -0.85
N GLN A 62 -5.95 -2.89 0.38
CA GLN A 62 -5.87 -3.75 1.57
C GLN A 62 -7.13 -4.60 1.74
N LEU A 63 -8.31 -4.02 1.49
CA LEU A 63 -9.57 -4.75 1.57
C LEU A 63 -9.66 -5.82 0.47
N LEU A 64 -9.21 -5.51 -0.74
CA LEU A 64 -9.12 -6.47 -1.84
C LEU A 64 -8.15 -7.61 -1.53
N ASP A 65 -7.00 -7.34 -0.91
CA ASP A 65 -6.03 -8.37 -0.50
C ASP A 65 -6.60 -9.30 0.59
N ILE A 66 -7.38 -8.77 1.52
CA ILE A 66 -8.07 -9.58 2.55
C ILE A 66 -9.18 -10.44 1.91
N ILE A 67 -9.90 -9.92 0.94
CA ILE A 67 -10.96 -10.66 0.24
C ILE A 67 -10.38 -11.69 -0.74
N HIS A 68 -9.25 -11.36 -1.39
CA HIS A 68 -8.49 -12.23 -2.29
C HIS A 68 -7.31 -12.86 -1.55
N GLU A 69 -7.50 -13.29 -0.31
CA GLU A 69 -6.52 -14.10 0.38
C GLU A 69 -6.44 -15.45 -0.36
N ASP A 70 -5.68 -15.47 -1.45
CA ASP A 70 -5.40 -16.64 -2.26
C ASP A 70 -4.78 -17.65 -1.31
N LYS A 71 -5.45 -18.80 -1.15
CA LYS A 71 -4.95 -19.92 -0.36
C LYS A 71 -3.53 -20.19 -0.83
N LYS A 72 -2.55 -19.89 0.03
CA LYS A 72 -1.14 -20.06 -0.32
C LYS A 72 -0.93 -21.56 -0.55
N GLU A 73 -0.76 -21.94 -1.80
CA GLU A 73 -0.36 -23.29 -2.17
C GLU A 73 1.14 -23.40 -1.89
N PHE A 74 1.50 -24.10 -0.81
CA PHE A 74 2.89 -24.35 -0.50
C PHE A 74 3.30 -25.68 -1.15
N THR A 75 4.24 -25.62 -2.09
CA THR A 75 4.90 -26.81 -2.63
C THR A 75 6.15 -27.11 -1.82
N ALA A 76 6.10 -28.18 -1.02
CA ALA A 76 7.26 -28.70 -0.31
C ALA A 76 7.89 -29.84 -1.11
N THR A 77 9.15 -29.70 -1.51
CA THR A 77 9.93 -30.78 -2.13
C THR A 77 10.71 -31.52 -1.04
N THR A 78 10.47 -32.82 -0.90
CA THR A 78 11.22 -33.66 0.04
C THR A 78 11.85 -34.84 -0.69
N CYS A 79 13.04 -35.25 -0.25
CA CYS A 79 13.71 -36.40 -0.83
C CYS A 79 13.32 -37.66 -0.05
N CYS A 80 12.77 -38.66 -0.75
CA CYS A 80 12.42 -39.96 -0.19
C CYS A 80 13.68 -40.67 0.34
N PRO A 81 13.77 -41.00 1.64
CA PRO A 81 14.98 -41.59 2.22
C PRO A 81 15.28 -42.99 1.68
N ASN A 82 14.26 -43.73 1.24
CA ASN A 82 14.41 -45.09 0.73
C ASN A 82 14.72 -45.14 -0.78
N CYS A 83 14.15 -44.22 -1.54
CA CYS A 83 14.13 -44.27 -3.00
C CYS A 83 14.90 -43.13 -3.67
N LYS A 84 15.44 -42.18 -2.89
CA LYS A 84 16.16 -40.97 -3.32
C LYS A 84 15.44 -40.13 -4.38
N HIS A 85 14.14 -40.34 -4.55
CA HIS A 85 13.30 -39.60 -5.48
C HIS A 85 12.80 -38.33 -4.80
N ASN A 86 12.76 -37.22 -5.53
CA ASN A 86 12.18 -35.97 -5.04
C ASN A 86 10.67 -36.03 -5.20
N VAL A 87 9.96 -35.93 -4.09
CA VAL A 87 8.50 -35.95 -4.04
C VAL A 87 8.01 -34.53 -3.79
N GLU A 88 7.15 -34.03 -4.67
CA GLU A 88 6.46 -32.76 -4.49
C GLU A 88 5.19 -32.97 -3.66
N ILE A 89 5.17 -32.40 -2.46
CA ILE A 89 4.01 -32.39 -1.58
C ILE A 89 3.33 -31.04 -1.72
N ARG A 90 2.12 -31.02 -2.28
CA ARG A 90 1.29 -29.82 -2.36
C ARG A 90 0.48 -29.70 -1.07
N LEU A 91 0.83 -28.73 -0.25
CA LEU A 91 0.11 -28.41 0.99
C LEU A 91 -0.83 -27.24 0.68
N SER A 92 -2.13 -27.50 0.85
CA SER A 92 -3.17 -26.48 0.79
C SER A 92 -3.56 -26.14 2.23
N GLU A 93 -3.41 -24.88 2.62
CA GLU A 93 -3.92 -24.38 3.89
C GLU A 93 -5.46 -24.43 3.85
N LYS A 94 -6.06 -25.27 4.70
CA LYS A 94 -7.51 -25.42 4.83
C LYS A 94 -7.95 -24.67 6.09
N SER A 95 -8.69 -23.58 5.91
CA SER A 95 -9.38 -22.85 6.97
C SER A 95 -10.42 -23.73 7.65
#